data_AF-A0AAD8YF28-F1
#
_entry.id   AF-A0AAD8YF28-F1
#
_cell.length_a   1.000
_cell.length_b   1.000
_cell.length_c   1.000
_cell.angle_alpha   90.00
_cell.angle_beta   90.00
_cell.angle_gamma   90.00
#
_symmetry.space_group_name_H-M   'P 1'
#
loop_
_entity.id
_entity.type
_entity.pdbx_description
1 polymer ?
#
loop_
_entity_poly.entity_id
_entity_poly.type
_entity_poly.pdbx_seq_one_letter_code
_entity_poly.pdbx_strand_id
1 'polypeptide(L)'
;MNDGVKNGSSVDSSKWRVNETPQDCGLVPSIAVSLWLGWNGIVLCLVLYAIILANSLHRTVIFGLMTLSLLLPPDFPGKAGHKLGDWIMLKAEQYFGLKTIIEDEEGLLKYSEEKAIIYAFSPHDMLPFGVFAFNPILNRVPGGSTMHCLMTSAIFNIPFLKHVYTWVKAKPVDKKTFMGRLHKNKSFTFCPGGVQEVILLDPQKPDDLVLFLQNRKGFIKLALSTGSPIVPVFGFNLDGTFGYWFPKGALIEKLSRMIGFLPMIYWGRFGIPFGIPHPKKLTIVVGSPIDVPKMDEVTKEKIDEYHQLFVDELIKLFERHKHSEGSYSTPRLEWHSLLHHALRSFCSEQKRKTFHLRSLCTISWPGPMGRQIGWWMITQSEKNFGLKTIIENEQELLKVSGGNRGTIFAMEPHDVIPIAAFSFSPVISRIPGDRNVCFLVSSGVFRLPFLRQIYSWAGSLPVDKETFLSRLNAGKALAFVPGGVHEILMLNKKKPRDLVLYLRNRKGFIKLALQTGSPIVPVFVYHLRWEL
;
A
#
# COMPACT_ATOMS: atom_id res chain seq x y z
N MET A 1 1.15 -14.16 -63.97
CA MET A 1 1.10 -15.43 -63.22
C MET A 1 2.37 -15.53 -62.41
N ASN A 2 2.42 -15.92 -61.14
CA ASN A 2 1.44 -16.01 -60.06
C ASN A 2 2.27 -16.53 -58.86
N ASP A 3 3.14 -15.69 -58.29
CA ASP A 3 3.81 -16.06 -57.03
C ASP A 3 2.87 -15.76 -55.86
N GLY A 4 2.47 -16.81 -55.17
CA GLY A 4 1.39 -16.75 -54.20
C GLY A 4 1.79 -15.99 -52.93
N VAL A 5 1.17 -14.83 -52.71
CA VAL A 5 1.09 -14.22 -51.38
C VAL A 5 0.48 -15.26 -50.43
N LYS A 6 1.27 -15.74 -49.47
CA LYS A 6 0.75 -16.59 -48.40
C LYS A 6 -0.15 -15.72 -47.52
N ASN A 7 -1.46 -15.85 -47.71
CA ASN A 7 -2.44 -15.27 -46.80
C ASN A 7 -2.07 -15.63 -45.36
N GLY A 8 -1.96 -14.61 -44.49
CA GLY A 8 -1.84 -14.84 -43.06
C GLY A 8 -3.03 -15.66 -42.57
N SER A 9 -2.79 -16.57 -41.64
CA SER A 9 -3.86 -17.31 -40.97
C SER A 9 -4.76 -16.33 -40.23
N SER A 10 -5.96 -16.10 -40.74
CA SER A 10 -6.97 -15.26 -40.07
C SER A 10 -7.33 -15.88 -38.73
N VAL A 11 -6.86 -15.24 -37.66
CA VAL A 11 -7.09 -15.73 -36.29
C VAL A 11 -8.58 -15.65 -35.99
N ASP A 12 -9.18 -16.79 -35.67
CA ASP A 12 -10.62 -16.99 -35.62
C ASP A 12 -11.26 -16.40 -34.35
N SER A 13 -11.71 -15.14 -34.47
CA SER A 13 -12.40 -14.37 -33.42
C SER A 13 -13.81 -14.88 -33.08
N SER A 14 -14.29 -15.98 -33.68
CA SER A 14 -15.53 -16.62 -33.23
C SER A 14 -15.35 -17.37 -31.90
N LYS A 15 -14.11 -17.66 -31.48
CA LYS A 15 -13.78 -18.56 -30.35
C LYS A 15 -13.89 -17.93 -28.95
N TRP A 16 -13.92 -16.60 -28.84
CA TRP A 16 -14.05 -15.87 -27.57
C TRP A 16 -15.26 -14.92 -27.65
N ARG A 17 -16.42 -15.42 -27.20
CA ARG A 17 -17.71 -14.71 -27.31
C ARG A 17 -18.62 -14.91 -26.10
N VAL A 18 -18.35 -14.18 -25.01
CA VAL A 18 -19.41 -13.72 -24.10
C VAL A 18 -19.02 -12.34 -23.56
N ASN A 19 -19.62 -11.27 -24.10
CA ASN A 19 -19.34 -9.90 -23.65
C ASN A 19 -20.20 -9.51 -22.44
N GLU A 20 -21.39 -10.11 -22.27
CA GLU A 20 -22.18 -10.05 -21.05
C GLU A 20 -22.97 -11.37 -20.86
N THR A 21 -22.89 -11.96 -19.67
CA THR A 21 -23.72 -13.12 -19.29
C THR A 21 -25.00 -12.65 -18.58
N PRO A 22 -26.20 -13.11 -18.99
CA PRO A 22 -27.43 -12.87 -18.24
C PRO A 22 -27.32 -13.39 -16.80
N GLN A 23 -27.68 -12.55 -15.82
CA GLN A 23 -27.49 -12.90 -14.41
C GLN A 23 -28.55 -13.91 -13.91
N ASP A 24 -28.10 -15.06 -13.44
CA ASP A 24 -28.94 -16.07 -12.77
C ASP A 24 -28.56 -16.16 -11.29
N CYS A 25 -29.45 -15.65 -10.43
CA CYS A 25 -29.32 -15.70 -8.97
C CYS A 25 -29.96 -16.96 -8.36
N GLY A 26 -30.39 -17.93 -9.16
CA GLY A 26 -31.12 -19.12 -8.75
C GLY A 26 -30.33 -20.10 -7.89
N LEU A 27 -30.98 -21.23 -7.57
CA LEU A 27 -30.41 -22.25 -6.68
C LEU A 27 -29.11 -22.85 -7.22
N VAL A 28 -29.05 -23.16 -8.52
CA VAL A 28 -27.90 -23.85 -9.13
C VAL A 28 -26.63 -22.97 -9.13
N PRO A 29 -26.65 -21.70 -9.59
CA PRO A 29 -25.50 -20.80 -9.41
C PRO A 29 -25.13 -20.55 -7.95
N SER A 30 -26.12 -20.44 -7.06
CA SER A 30 -25.87 -20.25 -5.62
C SER A 30 -25.14 -21.45 -4.99
N ILE A 31 -25.49 -22.68 -5.38
CA ILE A 31 -24.76 -23.91 -4.98
C ILE A 31 -23.34 -23.89 -5.55
N ALA A 32 -23.14 -23.54 -6.82
CA ALA A 32 -21.82 -23.50 -7.45
C ALA A 32 -20.86 -22.51 -6.75
N VAL A 33 -21.33 -21.30 -6.46
CA VAL A 33 -20.53 -20.29 -5.72
C VAL A 33 -20.32 -20.71 -4.26
N SER A 34 -21.25 -21.45 -3.65
CA SER A 34 -21.07 -22.03 -2.30
C SER A 34 -19.99 -23.11 -2.27
N LEU A 35 -19.97 -24.00 -3.28
CA LEU A 35 -18.95 -25.02 -3.48
C LEU A 35 -17.56 -24.46 -3.84
N TRP A 36 -17.46 -23.15 -4.07
CA TRP A 36 -16.21 -22.43 -4.33
C TRP A 36 -15.79 -21.57 -3.13
N LEU A 37 -16.55 -20.53 -2.82
CA LEU A 37 -16.18 -19.51 -1.83
C LEU A 37 -16.66 -19.85 -0.40
N GLY A 38 -17.71 -20.66 -0.26
CA GLY A 38 -18.25 -21.06 1.05
C GLY A 38 -17.31 -21.95 1.86
N TRP A 39 -16.31 -22.59 1.23
CA TRP A 39 -15.34 -23.44 1.91
C TRP A 39 -14.51 -22.71 2.98
N ASN A 40 -14.29 -21.40 2.83
CA ASN A 40 -13.64 -20.58 3.86
C ASN A 40 -14.41 -20.67 5.19
N GLY A 41 -15.75 -20.55 5.14
CA GLY A 41 -16.63 -20.70 6.30
C GLY A 41 -16.74 -22.14 6.77
N ILE A 42 -16.92 -23.09 5.85
CA ILE A 42 -17.04 -24.52 6.20
C ILE A 42 -15.82 -25.01 6.98
N VAL A 43 -14.59 -24.69 6.55
CA VAL A 43 -13.37 -25.12 7.25
C VAL A 43 -13.23 -24.44 8.61
N LEU A 44 -13.56 -23.15 8.74
CA LEU A 44 -13.57 -22.47 10.04
C LEU A 44 -14.59 -23.10 11.00
N CYS A 45 -15.83 -23.34 10.54
CA CYS A 45 -16.87 -23.97 11.34
C CYS A 45 -16.51 -25.41 11.73
N LEU A 46 -15.91 -26.20 10.84
CA LEU A 46 -15.41 -27.54 11.14
C LEU A 46 -14.31 -27.52 12.21
N VAL A 47 -13.36 -26.58 12.15
CA VAL A 47 -12.30 -26.41 13.17
C VAL A 47 -12.88 -25.99 14.52
N LEU A 48 -13.78 -25.01 14.54
CA LEU A 48 -14.42 -24.55 15.77
C LEU A 48 -15.27 -25.65 16.42
N TYR A 49 -16.05 -26.39 15.63
CA TYR A 49 -16.80 -27.57 16.08
C TYR A 49 -15.84 -28.67 16.60
N ALA A 50 -14.78 -28.99 15.85
CA ALA A 50 -13.80 -30.00 16.23
C ALA A 50 -13.07 -29.67 17.54
N ILE A 51 -12.84 -28.39 17.84
CA ILE A 51 -12.22 -27.95 19.09
C ILE A 51 -13.23 -27.95 20.24
N ILE A 52 -14.39 -27.31 20.05
CA ILE A 52 -15.30 -26.92 21.14
C ILE A 52 -16.35 -28.00 21.46
N LEU A 53 -16.95 -28.62 20.44
CA LEU A 53 -18.19 -29.41 20.59
C LEU A 53 -18.03 -30.89 20.22
N ALA A 54 -17.02 -31.25 19.42
CA ALA A 54 -16.85 -32.60 18.91
C ALA A 54 -16.38 -33.60 19.99
N ASN A 55 -17.05 -34.76 20.05
CA ASN A 55 -16.56 -35.94 20.77
C ASN A 55 -15.25 -36.47 20.15
N SER A 56 -14.59 -37.43 20.82
CA SER A 56 -13.30 -37.99 20.38
C SER A 56 -13.33 -38.59 18.97
N LEU A 57 -14.41 -39.27 18.59
CA LEU A 57 -14.59 -39.86 17.26
C LEU A 57 -14.72 -38.78 16.19
N HIS A 58 -15.64 -37.83 16.35
CA HIS A 58 -15.86 -36.72 15.42
C HIS A 58 -14.58 -35.88 15.25
N ARG A 59 -13.88 -35.60 16.34
CA ARG A 59 -12.61 -34.85 16.36
C ARG A 59 -11.51 -35.60 15.59
N THR A 60 -11.38 -36.91 15.81
CA THR A 60 -10.45 -37.78 15.08
C THR A 60 -10.77 -37.83 13.58
N VAL A 61 -12.05 -37.99 13.21
CA VAL A 61 -12.49 -38.03 11.82
C VAL A 61 -12.24 -36.69 11.10
N ILE A 62 -12.56 -35.55 11.72
CA ILE A 62 -12.36 -34.23 11.11
C ILE A 62 -10.86 -33.96 10.88
N PHE A 63 -10.02 -34.12 11.91
CA PHE A 63 -8.57 -33.91 11.74
C PHE A 63 -7.93 -34.96 10.83
N GLY A 64 -8.43 -36.20 10.81
CA GLY A 64 -8.03 -37.24 9.87
C GLY A 64 -8.33 -36.86 8.42
N LEU A 65 -9.55 -36.40 8.11
CA LEU A 65 -9.93 -35.96 6.76
C LEU A 65 -9.19 -34.68 6.33
N MET A 66 -8.95 -33.74 7.26
CA MET A 66 -8.15 -32.54 7.00
C MET A 66 -6.69 -32.89 6.69
N THR A 67 -6.10 -33.84 7.44
CA THR A 67 -4.73 -34.33 7.21
C THR A 67 -4.64 -35.11 5.90
N LEU A 68 -5.61 -35.99 5.62
CA LEU A 68 -5.70 -36.72 4.36
C LEU A 68 -5.79 -35.77 3.15
N SER A 69 -6.62 -34.72 3.25
CA SER A 69 -6.64 -33.67 2.22
C SER A 69 -5.25 -33.03 2.03
N LEU A 70 -4.54 -32.66 3.11
CA LEU A 70 -3.19 -32.10 3.00
C LEU A 70 -2.18 -33.05 2.34
N LEU A 71 -2.28 -34.36 2.57
CA LEU A 71 -1.43 -35.38 1.96
C LEU A 71 -1.77 -35.67 0.48
N LEU A 72 -3.05 -35.59 0.09
CA LEU A 72 -3.48 -35.80 -1.30
C LEU A 72 -2.93 -34.70 -2.23
N PRO A 73 -2.64 -35.01 -3.51
CA PRO A 73 -2.10 -34.01 -4.44
C PRO A 73 -3.12 -32.88 -4.69
N PRO A 74 -2.69 -31.62 -4.94
CA PRO A 74 -3.61 -30.48 -5.01
C PRO A 74 -4.73 -30.63 -6.05
N ASP A 75 -4.48 -31.32 -7.17
CA ASP A 75 -5.48 -31.53 -8.22
C ASP A 75 -6.50 -32.63 -7.91
N PHE A 76 -6.29 -33.48 -6.90
CA PHE A 76 -7.20 -34.58 -6.52
C PHE A 76 -8.67 -34.12 -6.47
N PRO A 77 -9.65 -34.84 -7.07
CA PRO A 77 -9.53 -36.13 -7.77
C PRO A 77 -9.22 -35.99 -9.29
N GLY A 78 -8.27 -35.13 -9.65
CA GLY A 78 -7.75 -34.96 -11.00
C GLY A 78 -8.80 -34.43 -11.98
N LYS A 79 -9.03 -35.18 -13.07
CA LYS A 79 -9.98 -34.81 -14.13
C LYS A 79 -11.41 -34.57 -13.61
N ALA A 80 -11.85 -35.30 -12.58
CA ALA A 80 -13.18 -35.11 -12.00
C ALA A 80 -13.28 -33.80 -11.20
N GLY A 81 -12.24 -33.48 -10.42
CA GLY A 81 -12.13 -32.19 -9.72
C GLY A 81 -12.13 -31.03 -10.69
N HIS A 82 -11.30 -31.08 -11.74
CA HIS A 82 -11.31 -30.06 -12.78
C HIS A 82 -12.64 -29.90 -13.51
N LYS A 83 -13.36 -30.98 -13.85
CA LYS A 83 -14.72 -30.88 -14.43
C LYS A 83 -15.70 -30.15 -13.49
N LEU A 84 -15.62 -30.41 -12.17
CA LEU A 84 -16.41 -29.68 -11.19
C LEU A 84 -16.01 -28.20 -11.12
N GLY A 85 -14.71 -27.89 -11.14
CA GLY A 85 -14.21 -26.51 -11.21
C GLY A 85 -14.66 -25.76 -12.47
N ASP A 86 -14.63 -26.43 -13.62
CA ASP A 86 -15.07 -25.87 -14.90
C ASP A 86 -16.58 -25.56 -14.89
N TRP A 87 -17.40 -26.47 -14.33
CA TRP A 87 -18.83 -26.23 -14.09
C TRP A 87 -19.09 -25.12 -13.06
N ILE A 88 -18.33 -25.07 -11.97
CA ILE A 88 -18.40 -24.01 -10.95
C ILE A 88 -18.20 -22.64 -11.59
N MET A 89 -17.21 -22.50 -12.48
CA MET A 89 -16.89 -21.24 -13.14
C MET A 89 -17.99 -20.81 -14.13
N LEU A 90 -18.49 -21.75 -14.95
CA LEU A 90 -19.63 -21.53 -15.85
C LEU A 90 -20.92 -21.13 -15.10
N LYS A 91 -21.02 -21.45 -13.81
CA LYS A 91 -22.12 -21.02 -12.94
C LYS A 91 -21.82 -19.78 -12.11
N ALA A 92 -20.55 -19.49 -11.83
CA ALA A 92 -20.12 -18.23 -11.22
C ALA A 92 -20.32 -17.06 -12.18
N GLU A 93 -20.00 -17.20 -13.47
CA GLU A 93 -20.26 -16.11 -14.45
C GLU A 93 -21.74 -15.76 -14.58
N GLN A 94 -22.63 -16.74 -14.37
CA GLN A 94 -24.09 -16.55 -14.33
C GLN A 94 -24.51 -15.89 -13.01
N TYR A 95 -23.98 -16.31 -11.86
CA TYR A 95 -24.26 -15.68 -10.56
C TYR A 95 -23.89 -14.19 -10.53
N PHE A 96 -22.77 -13.84 -11.16
CA PHE A 96 -22.21 -12.49 -11.21
C PHE A 96 -22.57 -11.70 -12.49
N GLY A 97 -23.43 -12.23 -13.36
CA GLY A 97 -23.86 -11.57 -14.60
C GLY A 97 -22.68 -11.00 -15.41
N LEU A 98 -21.62 -11.80 -15.57
CA LEU A 98 -20.28 -11.31 -15.87
C LEU A 98 -20.20 -10.62 -17.23
N LYS A 99 -19.85 -9.34 -17.22
CA LYS A 99 -19.54 -8.51 -18.38
C LYS A 99 -18.02 -8.42 -18.57
N THR A 100 -17.57 -8.46 -19.82
CA THR A 100 -16.16 -8.31 -20.21
C THR A 100 -16.06 -7.32 -21.36
N ILE A 101 -15.17 -6.34 -21.21
CA ILE A 101 -14.84 -5.34 -22.22
C ILE A 101 -13.34 -5.47 -22.53
N ILE A 102 -12.99 -5.43 -23.81
CA ILE A 102 -11.60 -5.45 -24.30
C ILE A 102 -11.42 -4.18 -25.15
N GLU A 103 -10.36 -3.40 -24.89
CA GLU A 103 -10.08 -2.19 -25.67
C GLU A 103 -9.19 -2.42 -26.91
N ASP A 104 -8.39 -3.49 -26.90
CA ASP A 104 -7.44 -3.83 -27.98
C ASP A 104 -7.37 -5.36 -28.15
N GLU A 105 -8.30 -5.91 -28.94
CA GLU A 105 -8.33 -7.35 -29.20
C GLU A 105 -7.16 -7.79 -30.10
N GLU A 106 -6.81 -7.00 -31.12
CA GLU A 106 -5.74 -7.32 -32.09
C GLU A 106 -4.36 -7.38 -31.43
N GLY A 107 -4.05 -6.41 -30.55
CA GLY A 107 -2.83 -6.41 -29.77
C GLY A 107 -2.73 -7.62 -28.84
N LEU A 108 -3.82 -7.96 -28.14
CA LEU A 108 -3.85 -9.15 -27.28
C LEU A 108 -3.69 -10.45 -28.09
N LEU A 109 -4.31 -10.55 -29.27
CA LEU A 109 -4.18 -11.70 -30.16
C LEU A 109 -2.73 -11.89 -30.63
N LYS A 110 -2.11 -10.83 -31.15
CA LYS A 110 -0.70 -10.81 -31.57
C LYS A 110 0.23 -11.38 -30.49
N TYR A 111 0.10 -10.89 -29.25
CA TYR A 111 0.95 -11.37 -28.16
C TYR A 111 0.60 -12.79 -27.69
N SER A 112 -0.65 -13.22 -27.80
CA SER A 112 -1.12 -14.49 -27.26
C SER A 112 -0.54 -15.73 -27.94
N GLU A 113 -0.10 -15.60 -29.19
CA GLU A 113 0.55 -16.68 -29.96
C GLU A 113 2.07 -16.70 -29.72
N GLU A 114 2.69 -15.53 -29.51
CA GLU A 114 4.14 -15.38 -29.33
C GLU A 114 4.64 -15.60 -27.89
N LYS A 115 3.89 -15.12 -26.87
CA LYS A 115 4.41 -14.91 -25.50
C LYS A 115 3.34 -15.14 -24.42
N ALA A 116 3.79 -15.30 -23.17
CA ALA A 116 2.88 -15.19 -22.02
C ALA A 116 2.47 -13.73 -21.77
N ILE A 117 1.17 -13.48 -21.61
CA ILE A 117 0.62 -12.18 -21.22
C ILE A 117 0.44 -12.10 -19.70
N ILE A 118 0.85 -10.98 -19.10
CA ILE A 118 0.70 -10.69 -17.67
C ILE A 118 -0.52 -9.78 -17.48
N TYR A 119 -1.68 -10.38 -17.17
CA TYR A 119 -2.89 -9.62 -16.83
C TYR A 119 -2.82 -9.15 -15.37
N ALA A 120 -2.68 -7.83 -15.17
CA ALA A 120 -2.52 -7.22 -13.86
C ALA A 120 -3.85 -6.60 -13.41
N PHE A 121 -4.58 -7.36 -12.59
CA PHE A 121 -5.93 -7.06 -12.13
C PHE A 121 -5.96 -6.06 -10.98
N SER A 122 -6.88 -5.11 -11.00
CA SER A 122 -7.13 -4.17 -9.88
C SER A 122 -8.58 -3.72 -9.84
N PRO A 123 -9.15 -3.39 -8.67
CA PRO A 123 -8.59 -3.64 -7.33
C PRO A 123 -8.58 -5.13 -6.97
N HIS A 124 -7.88 -5.49 -5.89
CA HIS A 124 -8.01 -6.80 -5.27
C HIS A 124 -9.37 -6.99 -4.57
N ASP A 125 -9.98 -5.90 -4.08
CA ASP A 125 -11.18 -5.90 -3.22
C ASP A 125 -11.04 -6.83 -1.99
N MET A 126 -12.11 -7.11 -1.23
CA MET A 126 -12.07 -7.95 -0.03
C MET A 126 -11.56 -9.37 -0.33
N LEU A 127 -12.03 -9.98 -1.43
CA LEU A 127 -11.54 -11.23 -1.98
C LEU A 127 -11.35 -11.05 -3.49
N PRO A 128 -10.22 -11.51 -4.08
CA PRO A 128 -9.90 -11.23 -5.47
C PRO A 128 -10.60 -12.21 -6.42
N PHE A 129 -11.89 -12.48 -6.22
CA PHE A 129 -12.64 -13.43 -7.06
C PHE A 129 -12.82 -12.94 -8.51
N GLY A 130 -12.74 -11.63 -8.76
CA GLY A 130 -12.80 -11.04 -10.10
C GLY A 130 -11.74 -11.54 -11.08
N VAL A 131 -10.58 -12.02 -10.59
CA VAL A 131 -9.55 -12.63 -11.46
C VAL A 131 -10.07 -13.89 -12.17
N PHE A 132 -11.07 -14.58 -11.62
CA PHE A 132 -11.60 -15.81 -12.20
C PHE A 132 -12.44 -15.61 -13.46
N ALA A 133 -12.75 -14.35 -13.84
CA ALA A 133 -13.23 -14.02 -15.18
C ALA A 133 -12.27 -14.50 -16.30
N PHE A 134 -10.98 -14.67 -15.98
CA PHE A 134 -9.95 -15.19 -16.88
C PHE A 134 -9.75 -16.72 -16.78
N ASN A 135 -10.72 -17.46 -16.22
CA ASN A 135 -10.65 -18.92 -16.26
C ASN A 135 -10.81 -19.43 -17.71
N PRO A 136 -9.95 -20.34 -18.19
CA PRO A 136 -10.00 -20.86 -19.56
C PRO A 136 -11.37 -21.33 -20.06
N ILE A 137 -12.24 -21.88 -19.19
CA ILE A 137 -13.56 -22.39 -19.61
C ILE A 137 -14.50 -21.27 -20.06
N LEU A 138 -14.29 -20.03 -19.59
CA LEU A 138 -15.15 -18.87 -19.86
C LEU A 138 -14.83 -18.20 -21.19
N ASN A 139 -13.66 -18.50 -21.79
CA ASN A 139 -13.20 -17.98 -23.09
C ASN A 139 -13.38 -16.45 -23.27
N ARG A 140 -13.13 -15.67 -22.21
CA ARG A 140 -13.37 -14.21 -22.17
C ARG A 140 -12.28 -13.33 -22.78
N VAL A 141 -11.09 -13.87 -23.06
CA VAL A 141 -9.97 -13.11 -23.61
C VAL A 141 -9.15 -13.92 -24.63
N PRO A 142 -8.52 -13.25 -25.62
CA PRO A 142 -7.45 -13.81 -26.44
C PRO A 142 -6.38 -14.53 -25.62
N GLY A 143 -5.92 -15.69 -26.11
CA GLY A 143 -4.96 -16.55 -25.41
C GLY A 143 -5.48 -17.23 -24.13
N GLY A 144 -6.75 -17.07 -23.78
CA GLY A 144 -7.33 -17.53 -22.51
C GLY A 144 -7.19 -19.03 -22.23
N SER A 145 -7.04 -19.87 -23.27
CA SER A 145 -7.05 -21.34 -23.19
C SER A 145 -6.02 -21.96 -22.24
N THR A 146 -4.89 -21.27 -21.95
CA THR A 146 -3.86 -21.76 -21.02
C THR A 146 -3.88 -21.08 -19.64
N MET A 147 -4.73 -20.07 -19.46
CA MET A 147 -4.70 -19.17 -18.30
C MET A 147 -4.91 -19.85 -16.96
N HIS A 148 -4.36 -19.23 -15.92
CA HIS A 148 -4.56 -19.58 -14.52
C HIS A 148 -4.62 -18.29 -13.70
N CYS A 149 -5.28 -18.36 -12.55
CA CYS A 149 -5.38 -17.26 -11.59
C CYS A 149 -4.29 -17.42 -10.52
N LEU A 150 -3.47 -16.40 -10.26
CA LEU A 150 -2.44 -16.47 -9.22
C LEU A 150 -2.97 -15.83 -7.91
N MET A 151 -2.98 -16.60 -6.83
CA MET A 151 -3.52 -16.24 -5.52
C MET A 151 -2.50 -16.45 -4.39
N THR A 152 -2.77 -15.91 -3.19
CA THR A 152 -1.91 -16.09 -2.01
C THR A 152 -1.59 -17.56 -1.76
N SER A 153 -0.30 -17.89 -1.59
CA SER A 153 0.17 -19.27 -1.40
C SER A 153 -0.40 -19.92 -0.13
N ALA A 154 -0.87 -19.12 0.84
CA ALA A 154 -1.51 -19.59 2.06
C ALA A 154 -2.73 -20.48 1.80
N ILE A 155 -3.55 -20.17 0.78
CA ILE A 155 -4.76 -20.96 0.43
C ILE A 155 -4.41 -22.41 0.08
N PHE A 156 -3.26 -22.65 -0.55
CA PHE A 156 -2.83 -23.99 -0.96
C PHE A 156 -2.30 -24.85 0.20
N ASN A 157 -2.15 -24.26 1.39
CA ASN A 157 -1.81 -24.95 2.63
C ASN A 157 -3.03 -25.21 3.54
N ILE A 158 -4.24 -24.79 3.14
CA ILE A 158 -5.47 -25.02 3.90
C ILE A 158 -6.16 -26.30 3.38
N PRO A 159 -6.56 -27.23 4.28
CA PRO A 159 -7.32 -28.42 3.91
C PRO A 159 -8.59 -28.10 3.11
N PHE A 160 -8.94 -28.97 2.16
CA PHE A 160 -10.04 -28.84 1.19
C PHE A 160 -9.91 -27.65 0.22
N LEU A 161 -9.68 -26.42 0.71
CA LEU A 161 -9.52 -25.21 -0.10
C LEU A 161 -8.46 -25.38 -1.20
N LYS A 162 -7.31 -25.98 -0.89
CA LYS A 162 -6.25 -26.19 -1.88
C LYS A 162 -6.72 -26.99 -3.10
N HIS A 163 -7.68 -27.89 -2.94
CA HIS A 163 -8.25 -28.67 -4.05
C HIS A 163 -9.25 -27.82 -4.83
N VAL A 164 -10.21 -27.21 -4.13
CA VAL A 164 -11.25 -26.36 -4.72
C VAL A 164 -10.63 -25.26 -5.61
N TYR A 165 -9.62 -24.55 -5.10
CA TYR A 165 -8.92 -23.52 -5.85
C TYR A 165 -8.07 -24.10 -7.00
N THR A 166 -7.45 -25.27 -6.84
CA THR A 166 -6.75 -25.96 -7.94
C THR A 166 -7.72 -26.38 -9.06
N TRP A 167 -8.91 -26.86 -8.72
CA TRP A 167 -9.94 -27.28 -9.67
C TRP A 167 -10.35 -26.14 -10.61
N VAL A 168 -10.59 -24.94 -10.04
CA VAL A 168 -10.87 -23.68 -10.77
C VAL A 168 -9.61 -23.01 -11.36
N LYS A 169 -8.55 -23.78 -11.60
CA LYS A 169 -7.27 -23.38 -12.23
C LYS A 169 -6.48 -22.29 -11.50
N ALA A 170 -6.65 -22.12 -10.20
CA ALA A 170 -5.80 -21.22 -9.42
C ALA A 170 -4.41 -21.84 -9.14
N LYS A 171 -3.39 -20.99 -8.94
CA LYS A 171 -2.03 -21.36 -8.51
C LYS A 171 -1.44 -20.33 -7.53
N PRO A 172 -0.37 -20.65 -6.77
CA PRO A 172 0.28 -19.70 -5.88
C PRO A 172 0.95 -18.53 -6.62
N VAL A 173 0.86 -17.33 -6.04
CA VAL A 173 1.47 -16.08 -6.56
C VAL A 173 2.92 -15.92 -6.05
N ASP A 174 3.77 -16.86 -6.45
CA ASP A 174 5.19 -16.89 -6.10
C ASP A 174 6.10 -16.76 -7.34
N LYS A 175 7.37 -16.36 -7.15
CA LYS A 175 8.33 -16.12 -8.26
C LYS A 175 8.57 -17.37 -9.13
N LYS A 176 8.61 -18.57 -8.55
CA LYS A 176 8.84 -19.83 -9.27
C LYS A 176 7.65 -20.15 -10.17
N THR A 177 6.42 -19.98 -9.66
CA THR A 177 5.19 -20.12 -10.45
C THR A 177 5.08 -19.05 -11.54
N PHE A 178 5.35 -17.78 -11.20
CA PHE A 178 5.31 -16.64 -12.13
C PHE A 178 6.27 -16.86 -13.32
N MET A 179 7.57 -17.04 -13.05
CA MET A 179 8.58 -17.27 -14.11
C MET A 179 8.36 -18.59 -14.84
N GLY A 180 7.96 -19.65 -14.12
CA GLY A 180 7.67 -20.98 -14.70
C GLY A 180 6.44 -21.00 -15.63
N ARG A 181 5.63 -19.93 -15.64
CA ARG A 181 4.58 -19.68 -16.62
C ARG A 181 5.04 -18.81 -17.78
N LEU A 182 5.81 -17.74 -17.50
CA LEU A 182 6.37 -16.87 -18.54
C LEU A 182 7.24 -17.65 -19.52
N HIS A 183 8.20 -18.44 -19.02
CA HIS A 183 9.06 -19.32 -19.83
C HIS A 183 8.33 -20.47 -20.56
N LYS A 184 7.02 -20.61 -20.40
CA LYS A 184 6.20 -21.65 -21.06
C LYS A 184 5.09 -21.05 -21.94
N ASN A 185 5.15 -19.74 -22.21
CA ASN A 185 4.13 -18.97 -22.93
C ASN A 185 2.70 -19.21 -22.39
N LYS A 186 2.54 -19.23 -21.06
CA LYS A 186 1.23 -19.45 -20.42
C LYS A 186 0.77 -18.23 -19.62
N SER A 187 0.04 -17.34 -20.29
CA SER A 187 -0.56 -16.12 -19.73
C SER A 187 -1.28 -16.36 -18.39
N PHE A 188 -1.35 -15.35 -17.52
CA PHE A 188 -2.03 -15.48 -16.22
C PHE A 188 -2.53 -14.14 -15.71
N THR A 189 -3.44 -14.19 -14.74
CA THR A 189 -3.96 -13.02 -14.04
C THR A 189 -3.61 -13.07 -12.55
N PHE A 190 -3.40 -11.90 -11.95
CA PHE A 190 -3.09 -11.72 -10.53
C PHE A 190 -3.38 -10.27 -10.11
N CYS A 191 -3.59 -10.02 -8.81
CA CYS A 191 -3.76 -8.66 -8.28
C CYS A 191 -2.42 -8.11 -7.74
N PRO A 192 -1.81 -7.06 -8.32
CA PRO A 192 -0.50 -6.57 -7.86
C PRO A 192 -0.54 -5.95 -6.46
N GLY A 193 -1.62 -5.24 -6.09
CA GLY A 193 -1.78 -4.64 -4.78
C GLY A 193 -1.86 -5.66 -3.64
N GLY A 194 -2.55 -6.79 -3.87
CA GLY A 194 -2.65 -7.89 -2.91
C GLY A 194 -3.38 -7.50 -1.61
N VAL A 195 -3.10 -8.24 -0.53
CA VAL A 195 -3.69 -8.05 0.81
C VAL A 195 -3.47 -6.66 1.45
N GLN A 196 -2.71 -5.75 0.84
CA GLN A 196 -2.63 -4.36 1.31
C GLN A 196 -3.87 -3.55 0.91
N GLU A 197 -4.46 -3.81 -0.26
CA GLU A 197 -5.71 -3.13 -0.67
C GLU A 197 -6.87 -3.53 0.26
N VAL A 198 -6.94 -4.81 0.64
CA VAL A 198 -7.88 -5.34 1.66
C VAL A 198 -7.78 -4.59 3.00
N ILE A 199 -6.57 -4.22 3.43
CA ILE A 199 -6.32 -3.51 4.70
C ILE A 199 -6.71 -2.03 4.61
N LEU A 200 -6.67 -1.46 3.40
CA LEU A 200 -7.03 -0.06 3.12
C LEU A 200 -8.54 0.14 2.95
N LEU A 201 -9.33 -0.94 2.78
CA LEU A 201 -10.79 -0.91 2.77
C LEU A 201 -11.35 -0.29 4.06
N ASP A 202 -12.26 0.68 3.91
CA ASP A 202 -12.87 1.38 5.03
C ASP A 202 -14.41 1.31 4.96
N PRO A 203 -15.09 0.54 5.85
CA PRO A 203 -16.55 0.45 5.88
C PRO A 203 -17.27 1.80 6.05
N GLN A 204 -16.57 2.84 6.53
CA GLN A 204 -17.09 4.19 6.67
C GLN A 204 -17.00 5.02 5.38
N LYS A 205 -16.40 4.47 4.32
CA LYS A 205 -16.20 5.11 3.01
C LYS A 205 -16.18 4.05 1.89
N PRO A 206 -17.31 3.41 1.57
CA PRO A 206 -17.35 2.37 0.53
C PRO A 206 -16.85 2.86 -0.84
N ASP A 207 -16.97 4.16 -1.13
CA ASP A 207 -16.60 4.79 -2.40
C ASP A 207 -15.10 5.19 -2.49
N ASP A 208 -14.36 5.17 -1.37
CA ASP A 208 -12.94 5.60 -1.30
C ASP A 208 -12.01 4.48 -1.77
N LEU A 209 -12.06 4.18 -3.07
CA LEU A 209 -11.26 3.12 -3.69
C LEU A 209 -9.76 3.41 -3.59
N VAL A 210 -9.02 2.55 -2.89
CA VAL A 210 -7.56 2.69 -2.72
C VAL A 210 -6.78 1.59 -3.45
N LEU A 211 -5.82 1.99 -4.30
CA LEU A 211 -4.96 1.07 -5.07
C LEU A 211 -3.51 1.08 -4.54
N PHE A 212 -3.02 -0.08 -4.12
CA PHE A 212 -1.68 -0.24 -3.51
C PHE A 212 -0.63 -0.60 -4.57
N LEU A 213 -0.51 0.21 -5.62
CA LEU A 213 0.34 -0.13 -6.77
C LEU A 213 1.76 0.47 -6.68
N GLN A 214 1.93 1.67 -6.11
CA GLN A 214 3.20 2.43 -6.22
C GLN A 214 4.48 1.70 -5.77
N ASN A 215 4.39 0.77 -4.80
CA ASN A 215 5.53 -0.03 -4.33
C ASN A 215 5.53 -1.49 -4.88
N ARG A 216 4.71 -1.82 -5.89
CA ARG A 216 4.50 -3.18 -6.43
C ARG A 216 5.28 -3.51 -7.70
N LYS A 217 6.46 -2.93 -7.85
CA LYS A 217 7.27 -3.00 -9.09
C LYS A 217 7.90 -4.37 -9.40
N GLY A 218 7.62 -5.39 -8.59
CA GLY A 218 8.17 -6.74 -8.74
C GLY A 218 7.76 -7.42 -10.05
N PHE A 219 6.50 -7.31 -10.47
CA PHE A 219 6.03 -7.95 -11.71
C PHE A 219 6.61 -7.29 -12.95
N ILE A 220 6.78 -5.96 -12.95
CA ILE A 220 7.47 -5.20 -14.01
C ILE A 220 8.89 -5.73 -14.23
N LYS A 221 9.63 -6.02 -13.15
CA LYS A 221 10.97 -6.64 -13.25
C LYS A 221 10.94 -8.02 -13.92
N LEU A 222 9.92 -8.83 -13.63
CA LEU A 222 9.78 -10.17 -14.23
C LEU A 222 9.35 -10.08 -15.71
N ALA A 223 8.45 -9.15 -16.04
CA ALA A 223 8.03 -8.82 -17.40
C ALA A 223 9.25 -8.44 -18.27
N LEU A 224 10.02 -7.43 -17.84
CA LEU A 224 11.25 -6.99 -18.53
C LEU A 224 12.29 -8.12 -18.65
N SER A 225 12.43 -9.01 -17.64
CA SER A 225 13.36 -10.14 -17.74
C SER A 225 12.97 -11.22 -18.76
N THR A 226 11.76 -11.16 -19.31
CA THR A 226 11.23 -12.14 -20.28
C THR A 226 10.75 -11.52 -21.59
N GLY A 227 10.59 -10.19 -21.66
CA GLY A 227 9.94 -9.51 -22.78
C GLY A 227 8.43 -9.76 -22.85
N SER A 228 7.81 -10.15 -21.73
CA SER A 228 6.38 -10.54 -21.65
C SER A 228 5.50 -9.31 -21.42
N PRO A 229 4.50 -9.04 -22.28
CA PRO A 229 3.68 -7.83 -22.18
C PRO A 229 2.81 -7.81 -20.92
N ILE A 230 2.51 -6.60 -20.47
CA ILE A 230 1.68 -6.32 -19.29
C ILE A 230 0.35 -5.73 -19.76
N VAL A 231 -0.76 -6.28 -19.28
CA VAL A 231 -2.10 -5.77 -19.57
C VAL A 231 -2.70 -5.19 -18.30
N PRO A 232 -3.05 -3.89 -18.26
CA PRO A 232 -3.85 -3.32 -17.18
C PRO A 232 -5.28 -3.87 -17.28
N VAL A 233 -5.79 -4.37 -16.15
CA VAL A 233 -7.16 -4.91 -16.05
C VAL A 233 -7.84 -4.25 -14.86
N PHE A 234 -9.03 -3.67 -15.10
CA PHE A 234 -9.82 -3.05 -14.07
C PHE A 234 -11.15 -3.78 -13.84
N GLY A 235 -11.49 -4.07 -12.58
CA GLY A 235 -12.77 -4.67 -12.18
C GLY A 235 -13.71 -3.67 -11.52
N PHE A 236 -14.86 -3.40 -12.16
CA PHE A 236 -15.95 -2.61 -11.62
C PHE A 236 -17.02 -3.49 -10.95
N ASN A 237 -17.78 -2.88 -10.04
CA ASN A 237 -18.88 -3.47 -9.26
C ASN A 237 -18.50 -4.61 -8.29
N LEU A 238 -17.20 -4.80 -8.03
CA LEU A 238 -16.66 -5.69 -6.98
C LEU A 238 -17.06 -5.20 -5.57
N ASP A 239 -17.05 -3.88 -5.37
CA ASP A 239 -17.44 -3.21 -4.14
C ASP A 239 -18.81 -3.70 -3.62
N GLY A 240 -18.98 -3.82 -2.31
CA GLY A 240 -20.26 -4.23 -1.71
C GLY A 240 -20.75 -5.64 -2.07
N THR A 241 -19.97 -6.46 -2.79
CA THR A 241 -20.26 -7.90 -2.93
C THR A 241 -20.20 -8.64 -1.59
N PHE A 242 -19.50 -8.08 -0.60
CA PHE A 242 -19.53 -8.54 0.79
C PHE A 242 -19.67 -7.36 1.75
N GLY A 243 -20.40 -7.57 2.85
CA GLY A 243 -20.20 -6.80 4.08
C GLY A 243 -19.08 -7.44 4.90
N TYR A 244 -18.27 -6.63 5.60
CA TYR A 244 -17.09 -7.12 6.32
C TYR A 244 -16.77 -6.32 7.58
N TRP A 245 -16.10 -6.98 8.51
CA TRP A 245 -15.52 -6.41 9.72
C TRP A 245 -14.15 -7.05 9.99
N PHE A 246 -13.15 -6.23 10.33
CA PHE A 246 -11.85 -6.70 10.77
C PHE A 246 -11.25 -5.78 11.84
N PRO A 247 -10.43 -6.32 12.77
CA PRO A 247 -9.76 -5.51 13.78
C PRO A 247 -8.65 -4.67 13.11
N LYS A 248 -8.83 -3.34 13.06
CA LYS A 248 -7.82 -2.41 12.55
C LYS A 248 -6.69 -2.23 13.57
N GLY A 249 -5.43 -2.21 13.12
CA GLY A 249 -4.27 -1.87 13.94
C GLY A 249 -2.96 -2.57 13.55
N ALA A 250 -1.83 -1.91 13.84
CA ALA A 250 -0.50 -2.29 13.37
C ALA A 250 -0.05 -3.73 13.70
N LEU A 251 -0.54 -4.32 14.80
CA LEU A 251 -0.27 -5.72 15.13
C LEU A 251 -0.97 -6.68 14.15
N ILE A 252 -2.25 -6.43 13.84
CA ILE A 252 -3.03 -7.22 12.88
C ILE A 252 -2.45 -7.05 11.47
N GLU A 253 -2.06 -5.84 11.08
CA GLU A 253 -1.39 -5.60 9.81
C GLU A 253 -0.02 -6.31 9.71
N LYS A 254 0.75 -6.36 10.81
CA LYS A 254 2.02 -7.11 10.83
C LYS A 254 1.76 -8.61 10.71
N LEU A 255 0.74 -9.12 11.39
CA LEU A 255 0.32 -10.51 11.37
C LEU A 255 -0.19 -10.92 9.97
N SER A 256 -1.05 -10.11 9.34
CA SER A 256 -1.61 -10.41 8.02
C SER A 256 -0.58 -10.33 6.89
N ARG A 257 0.39 -9.41 6.98
CA ARG A 257 1.57 -9.37 6.11
C ARG A 257 2.47 -10.59 6.26
N MET A 258 2.50 -11.22 7.44
CA MET A 258 3.33 -12.40 7.71
C MET A 258 2.64 -13.71 7.27
N ILE A 259 1.32 -13.83 7.48
CA ILE A 259 0.54 -15.02 7.10
C ILE A 259 0.14 -14.97 5.60
N GLY A 260 0.08 -13.79 5.00
CA GLY A 260 -0.43 -13.61 3.62
C GLY A 260 -1.96 -13.68 3.53
N PHE A 261 -2.65 -13.42 4.64
CA PHE A 261 -4.10 -13.51 4.82
C PHE A 261 -4.52 -12.53 5.94
N LEU A 262 -5.63 -11.81 5.78
CA LEU A 262 -6.15 -10.90 6.82
C LEU A 262 -7.25 -11.60 7.63
N PRO A 263 -7.10 -11.77 8.96
CA PRO A 263 -8.18 -12.25 9.81
C PRO A 263 -9.34 -11.24 9.82
N MET A 264 -10.46 -11.61 9.20
CA MET A 264 -11.67 -10.81 9.09
C MET A 264 -12.92 -11.71 9.21
N ILE A 265 -14.05 -11.11 9.55
CA ILE A 265 -15.38 -11.72 9.43
C ILE A 265 -16.07 -11.00 8.27
N TYR A 266 -16.64 -11.75 7.34
CA TYR A 266 -17.42 -11.20 6.23
C TYR A 266 -18.73 -11.96 6.05
N TRP A 267 -19.67 -11.38 5.33
CA TRP A 267 -20.97 -11.95 5.00
C TRP A 267 -21.43 -11.40 3.65
N GLY A 268 -22.37 -12.08 3.02
CA GLY A 268 -22.96 -11.63 1.76
C GLY A 268 -24.43 -12.01 1.70
N ARG A 269 -24.79 -12.81 0.68
CA ARG A 269 -26.16 -13.27 0.51
C ARG A 269 -26.61 -14.07 1.74
N PHE A 270 -27.86 -13.84 2.15
CA PHE A 270 -28.49 -14.40 3.36
C PHE A 270 -27.83 -13.99 4.70
N GLY A 271 -26.86 -13.07 4.71
CA GLY A 271 -26.22 -12.59 5.95
C GLY A 271 -25.35 -13.62 6.68
N ILE A 272 -25.09 -14.78 6.06
CA ILE A 272 -24.35 -15.88 6.69
C ILE A 272 -22.87 -15.49 6.82
N PRO A 273 -22.26 -15.56 8.02
CA PRO A 273 -20.83 -15.34 8.21
C PRO A 273 -20.01 -16.33 7.37
N PHE A 274 -19.02 -15.81 6.65
CA PHE A 274 -18.18 -16.52 5.68
C PHE A 274 -18.96 -17.20 4.53
N GLY A 275 -20.20 -16.75 4.28
CA GLY A 275 -21.05 -17.21 3.18
C GLY A 275 -20.66 -16.67 1.80
N ILE A 276 -21.54 -16.86 0.82
CA ILE A 276 -21.35 -16.40 -0.56
C ILE A 276 -21.63 -14.90 -0.72
N PRO A 277 -20.98 -14.21 -1.67
CA PRO A 277 -21.20 -12.78 -1.90
C PRO A 277 -22.64 -12.46 -2.34
N HIS A 278 -23.03 -11.20 -2.15
CA HIS A 278 -24.20 -10.62 -2.81
C HIS A 278 -24.05 -10.75 -4.34
N PRO A 279 -25.11 -11.12 -5.07
CA PRO A 279 -25.06 -11.25 -6.51
C PRO A 279 -25.14 -9.87 -7.19
N LYS A 280 -24.05 -9.09 -7.16
CA LYS A 280 -23.87 -7.93 -8.04
C LYS A 280 -23.45 -8.39 -9.43
N LYS A 281 -23.87 -7.64 -10.47
CA LYS A 281 -23.23 -7.71 -11.79
C LYS A 281 -21.77 -7.25 -11.68
N LEU A 282 -20.86 -7.89 -12.40
CA LEU A 282 -19.45 -7.52 -12.46
C LEU A 282 -19.05 -7.12 -13.89
N THR A 283 -18.32 -6.01 -14.05
CA THR A 283 -17.68 -5.66 -15.33
C THR A 283 -16.17 -5.73 -15.19
N ILE A 284 -15.52 -6.56 -15.99
CA ILE A 284 -14.06 -6.61 -16.11
C ILE A 284 -13.65 -5.94 -17.42
N VAL A 285 -12.83 -4.89 -17.33
CA VAL A 285 -12.31 -4.15 -18.49
C VAL A 285 -10.83 -4.49 -18.65
N VAL A 286 -10.46 -4.88 -19.87
CA VAL A 286 -9.11 -5.29 -20.28
C VAL A 286 -8.56 -4.22 -21.22
N GLY A 287 -7.55 -3.47 -20.77
CA GLY A 287 -6.90 -2.44 -21.57
C GLY A 287 -5.89 -3.01 -22.57
N SER A 288 -5.22 -2.12 -23.31
CA SER A 288 -4.21 -2.49 -24.30
C SER A 288 -2.95 -3.13 -23.67
N PRO A 289 -2.31 -4.11 -24.34
CA PRO A 289 -1.04 -4.67 -23.90
C PRO A 289 0.11 -3.66 -24.02
N ILE A 290 0.76 -3.40 -22.89
CA ILE A 290 2.02 -2.67 -22.81
C ILE A 290 3.14 -3.64 -23.20
N ASP A 291 3.72 -3.44 -24.39
CA ASP A 291 4.94 -4.14 -24.80
C ASP A 291 6.09 -3.81 -23.84
N VAL A 292 6.98 -4.79 -23.61
CA VAL A 292 8.20 -4.56 -22.84
C VAL A 292 9.40 -5.22 -23.52
N PRO A 293 10.57 -4.56 -23.60
CA PRO A 293 11.77 -5.17 -24.13
C PRO A 293 12.23 -6.30 -23.21
N LYS A 294 12.75 -7.40 -23.80
CA LYS A 294 13.51 -8.39 -23.02
C LYS A 294 14.86 -7.77 -22.63
N MET A 295 15.16 -7.75 -21.34
CA MET A 295 16.41 -7.25 -20.77
C MET A 295 17.01 -8.30 -19.84
N ASP A 296 18.26 -8.72 -20.10
CA ASP A 296 18.95 -9.66 -19.21
C ASP A 296 19.39 -8.98 -17.90
N GLU A 297 19.90 -7.74 -17.97
CA GLU A 297 20.09 -6.87 -16.81
C GLU A 297 18.97 -5.82 -16.68
N VAL A 298 17.95 -6.13 -15.85
CA VAL A 298 16.84 -5.20 -15.60
C VAL A 298 17.21 -4.14 -14.56
N THR A 299 17.51 -2.92 -15.04
CA THR A 299 17.83 -1.72 -14.23
C THR A 299 16.62 -1.22 -13.42
N LYS A 300 16.89 -0.43 -12.36
CA LYS A 300 15.80 0.16 -11.55
C LYS A 300 15.04 1.22 -12.34
N GLU A 301 15.75 1.95 -13.19
CA GLU A 301 15.25 3.08 -13.96
C GLU A 301 14.21 2.59 -14.98
N LYS A 302 14.46 1.48 -15.68
CA LYS A 302 13.46 0.83 -16.55
C LYS A 302 12.31 0.19 -15.78
N ILE A 303 12.55 -0.33 -14.56
CA ILE A 303 11.46 -0.79 -13.68
C ILE A 303 10.57 0.38 -13.24
N ASP A 304 11.15 1.53 -12.90
CA ASP A 304 10.39 2.72 -12.49
C ASP A 304 9.61 3.33 -13.66
N GLU A 305 10.20 3.36 -14.87
CA GLU A 305 9.59 3.79 -16.15
C GLU A 305 8.37 2.95 -16.54
N TYR A 306 8.54 1.64 -16.77
CA TYR A 306 7.43 0.76 -17.18
C TYR A 306 6.38 0.56 -16.08
N HIS A 307 6.76 0.73 -14.81
CA HIS A 307 5.77 0.78 -13.73
C HIS A 307 4.89 2.03 -13.79
N GLN A 308 5.46 3.20 -14.10
CA GLN A 308 4.68 4.43 -14.22
C GLN A 308 3.73 4.35 -15.42
N LEU A 309 4.22 3.88 -16.57
CA LEU A 309 3.38 3.63 -17.76
C LEU A 309 2.21 2.68 -17.45
N PHE A 310 2.45 1.59 -16.72
CA PHE A 310 1.39 0.69 -16.27
C PHE A 310 0.34 1.38 -15.37
N VAL A 311 0.79 2.19 -14.40
CA VAL A 311 -0.13 2.92 -13.50
C VAL A 311 -0.93 3.97 -14.25
N ASP A 312 -0.31 4.67 -15.20
CA ASP A 312 -0.97 5.70 -16.00
C ASP A 312 -2.01 5.10 -16.95
N GLU A 313 -1.70 3.98 -17.63
CA GLU A 313 -2.70 3.29 -18.47
C GLU A 313 -3.82 2.65 -17.65
N LEU A 314 -3.55 2.11 -16.46
CA LEU A 314 -4.60 1.61 -15.57
C LEU A 314 -5.53 2.73 -15.07
N ILE A 315 -5.00 3.93 -14.80
CA ILE A 315 -5.82 5.10 -14.45
C ILE A 315 -6.64 5.56 -15.65
N LYS A 316 -6.05 5.66 -16.85
CA LYS A 316 -6.78 6.02 -18.08
C LYS A 316 -7.88 5.00 -18.39
N LEU A 317 -7.61 3.69 -18.22
CA LEU A 317 -8.57 2.60 -18.35
C LEU A 317 -9.75 2.77 -17.37
N PHE A 318 -9.47 3.06 -16.10
CA PHE A 318 -10.53 3.38 -15.15
C PHE A 318 -11.34 4.62 -15.59
N GLU A 319 -10.66 5.73 -15.90
CA GLU A 319 -11.29 7.02 -16.21
C GLU A 319 -12.18 6.96 -17.45
N ARG A 320 -11.85 6.11 -18.45
CA ARG A 320 -12.69 5.86 -19.63
C ARG A 320 -14.02 5.17 -19.30
N HIS A 321 -14.04 4.21 -18.37
CA HIS A 321 -15.20 3.33 -18.12
C HIS A 321 -15.97 3.64 -16.83
N LYS A 322 -15.43 4.46 -15.92
CA LYS A 322 -16.03 4.75 -14.60
C LYS A 322 -17.46 5.33 -14.62
N HIS A 323 -17.86 5.91 -15.74
CA HIS A 323 -19.17 6.54 -15.95
C HIS A 323 -20.18 5.65 -16.68
N SER A 324 -19.73 4.64 -17.44
CA SER A 324 -20.64 3.65 -18.07
C SER A 324 -20.95 2.49 -17.14
N GLU A 325 -20.00 2.11 -16.28
CA GLU A 325 -20.10 0.96 -15.38
C GLU A 325 -20.52 1.33 -13.95
N GLY A 326 -20.75 2.61 -13.64
CA GLY A 326 -21.19 3.06 -12.31
C GLY A 326 -21.11 4.58 -12.11
N SER A 327 -20.90 4.98 -10.85
CA SER A 327 -20.72 6.39 -10.45
C SER A 327 -19.52 6.53 -9.50
N TYR A 328 -18.37 6.08 -9.97
CA TYR A 328 -17.15 6.01 -9.16
C TYR A 328 -16.38 7.33 -9.12
N SER A 329 -15.90 7.72 -7.93
CA SER A 329 -14.84 8.72 -7.81
C SER A 329 -13.47 8.17 -8.26
N THR A 330 -12.61 9.04 -8.78
CA THR A 330 -11.26 8.70 -9.25
C THR A 330 -10.43 8.01 -8.16
N PRO A 331 -9.69 6.91 -8.46
CA PRO A 331 -9.16 6.04 -7.44
C PRO A 331 -7.97 6.67 -6.72
N ARG A 332 -7.91 6.50 -5.41
CA ARG A 332 -6.79 6.96 -4.60
C ARG A 332 -5.65 5.95 -4.71
N LEU A 333 -4.66 6.20 -5.58
CA LEU A 333 -3.37 5.53 -5.44
C LEU A 333 -2.85 5.73 -4.00
N GLU A 334 -2.23 4.73 -3.38
CA GLU A 334 -1.59 4.91 -2.07
C GLU A 334 -0.14 5.42 -2.21
N TRP A 335 0.13 6.63 -1.70
CA TRP A 335 1.40 7.34 -1.89
C TRP A 335 2.41 7.07 -0.78
N HIS A 336 2.90 5.83 -0.68
CA HIS A 336 4.16 5.58 0.03
C HIS A 336 5.35 6.09 -0.81
N SER A 337 5.83 7.29 -0.45
CA SER A 337 7.04 8.00 -0.88
C SER A 337 7.14 8.41 -2.36
N LEU A 338 6.62 9.60 -2.72
CA LEU A 338 6.82 10.24 -4.04
C LEU A 338 7.13 11.76 -3.95
N LEU A 339 8.04 12.14 -3.04
CA LEU A 339 8.79 13.41 -3.13
C LEU A 339 10.19 13.21 -3.79
N HIS A 340 10.61 11.96 -3.99
CA HIS A 340 11.99 11.62 -4.37
C HIS A 340 12.38 11.88 -5.83
N HIS A 341 11.44 12.05 -6.76
CA HIS A 341 11.79 12.24 -8.18
C HIS A 341 12.02 13.71 -8.53
N ALA A 342 11.08 14.60 -8.15
CA ALA A 342 11.22 16.05 -8.35
C ALA A 342 12.50 16.61 -7.70
N LEU A 343 12.81 16.18 -6.47
CA LEU A 343 14.01 16.64 -5.75
C LEU A 343 15.33 16.09 -6.32
N ARG A 344 15.32 14.97 -7.06
CA ARG A 344 16.56 14.43 -7.65
C ARG A 344 17.08 15.26 -8.81
N SER A 345 16.20 15.85 -9.61
CA SER A 345 16.60 16.73 -10.72
C SER A 345 17.15 18.09 -10.27
N PHE A 346 17.02 18.44 -8.98
CA PHE A 346 17.46 19.72 -8.42
C PHE A 346 18.79 19.60 -7.65
N CYS A 347 19.19 18.38 -7.25
CA CYS A 347 20.39 18.15 -6.42
C CYS A 347 21.71 17.96 -7.21
N SER A 348 21.71 18.05 -8.53
CA SER A 348 22.93 17.92 -9.35
C SER A 348 23.85 19.15 -9.29
N GLU A 349 23.34 20.31 -8.88
CA GLU A 349 24.10 21.56 -8.85
C GLU A 349 24.13 22.21 -7.46
N GLN A 350 25.27 22.10 -6.77
CA GLN A 350 26.09 23.23 -6.25
C GLN A 350 27.18 22.71 -5.28
N LYS A 351 28.32 23.42 -5.21
CA LYS A 351 29.51 23.00 -4.45
C LYS A 351 29.76 23.87 -3.21
N ARG A 352 30.03 23.19 -2.08
CA ARG A 352 30.90 23.55 -0.93
C ARG A 352 31.01 25.02 -0.46
N LYS A 353 30.79 25.21 0.85
CA LYS A 353 31.67 25.98 1.77
C LYS A 353 31.27 25.73 3.24
N THR A 354 32.19 25.99 4.17
CA THR A 354 32.08 25.70 5.61
C THR A 354 32.92 26.72 6.40
N PHE A 355 32.48 27.09 7.62
CA PHE A 355 33.18 28.00 8.54
C PHE A 355 32.93 27.58 10.01
N HIS A 356 33.80 28.02 10.93
CA HIS A 356 33.73 27.76 12.39
C HIS A 356 33.97 29.05 13.19
N LEU A 357 33.33 29.20 14.36
CA LEU A 357 33.83 29.94 15.53
C LEU A 357 32.98 29.65 16.80
N ARG A 358 33.34 30.23 17.96
CA ARG A 358 32.81 29.92 19.32
C ARG A 358 32.25 31.17 20.04
N SER A 359 31.67 30.95 21.23
CA SER A 359 31.48 31.87 22.39
C SER A 359 30.13 32.61 22.52
N LEU A 360 29.62 33.02 23.70
CA LEU A 360 29.79 32.60 25.12
C LEU A 360 28.66 33.24 26.01
N CYS A 361 28.09 32.51 26.98
CA CYS A 361 27.34 33.03 28.17
C CYS A 361 26.01 33.84 27.93
N THR A 362 25.07 34.07 28.88
CA THR A 362 24.94 33.68 30.31
C THR A 362 23.48 33.43 30.78
N ILE A 363 23.19 32.18 31.17
CA ILE A 363 22.37 31.63 32.29
C ILE A 363 21.37 32.51 33.12
N SER A 364 20.24 31.89 33.49
CA SER A 364 19.36 32.24 34.65
C SER A 364 18.53 31.03 35.18
N TRP A 365 19.19 30.06 35.81
CA TRP A 365 18.69 28.67 35.99
C TRP A 365 17.71 28.39 37.15
N PRO A 366 16.63 27.60 36.93
CA PRO A 366 16.08 26.71 37.96
C PRO A 366 17.02 25.51 38.19
N GLY A 367 17.96 25.67 39.14
CA GLY A 367 18.94 24.64 39.50
C GLY A 367 20.19 24.64 38.61
N PRO A 368 21.37 25.07 39.12
CA PRO A 368 22.59 25.18 38.31
C PRO A 368 23.05 23.86 37.66
N MET A 369 23.01 22.76 38.44
CA MET A 369 23.56 21.46 38.03
C MET A 369 22.78 20.80 36.88
N GLY A 370 21.44 20.76 36.95
CA GLY A 370 20.61 20.12 35.92
C GLY A 370 20.74 20.80 34.55
N ARG A 371 20.82 22.13 34.52
CA ARG A 371 21.03 22.91 33.28
C ARG A 371 22.50 22.79 32.86
N GLN A 372 23.50 22.83 33.75
CA GLN A 372 24.91 22.53 33.36
C GLN A 372 25.02 21.19 32.62
N ILE A 373 24.32 20.15 33.07
CA ILE A 373 24.18 18.87 32.36
C ILE A 373 23.48 19.06 31.00
N GLY A 374 22.33 19.74 30.94
CA GLY A 374 21.63 20.02 29.68
C GLY A 374 22.46 20.80 28.65
N TRP A 375 23.17 21.85 29.06
CA TRP A 375 24.06 22.64 28.20
C TRP A 375 25.28 21.85 27.74
N TRP A 376 25.83 21.00 28.62
CA TRP A 376 26.88 20.05 28.26
C TRP A 376 26.38 19.05 27.21
N MET A 377 25.20 18.44 27.39
CA MET A 377 24.60 17.54 26.40
C MET A 377 24.44 18.22 25.03
N ILE A 378 23.91 19.45 25.01
CA ILE A 378 23.77 20.26 23.78
C ILE A 378 25.15 20.53 23.14
N THR A 379 26.15 20.91 23.93
CA THR A 379 27.51 21.23 23.45
C THR A 379 28.25 20.01 22.89
N GLN A 380 28.09 18.82 23.50
CA GLN A 380 28.67 17.60 22.94
C GLN A 380 27.91 17.14 21.70
N SER A 381 26.59 17.33 21.66
CA SER A 381 25.77 17.06 20.47
C SER A 381 26.23 17.87 19.26
N GLU A 382 26.42 19.19 19.41
CA GLU A 382 26.90 20.07 18.34
C GLU A 382 28.27 19.62 17.78
N LYS A 383 29.22 19.27 18.66
CA LYS A 383 30.55 18.78 18.27
C LYS A 383 30.50 17.44 17.54
N ASN A 384 29.67 16.52 18.02
CA ASN A 384 29.66 15.13 17.53
C ASN A 384 28.85 14.96 16.23
N PHE A 385 27.85 15.80 15.99
CA PHE A 385 26.99 15.70 14.79
C PHE A 385 27.36 16.68 13.65
N GLY A 386 28.36 17.54 13.83
CA GLY A 386 28.96 18.35 12.74
C GLY A 386 27.97 19.26 11.99
N LEU A 387 26.97 19.78 12.69
CA LEU A 387 25.76 20.34 12.09
C LEU A 387 26.02 21.59 11.24
N LYS A 388 25.52 21.55 9.99
CA LYS A 388 25.49 22.69 9.08
C LYS A 388 24.07 23.25 8.94
N THR A 389 23.90 24.50 9.34
CA THR A 389 22.72 25.32 9.04
C THR A 389 22.85 25.96 7.66
N ILE A 390 21.73 26.13 6.96
CA ILE A 390 21.58 27.01 5.81
C ILE A 390 20.36 27.89 6.09
N ILE A 391 20.47 29.19 5.84
CA ILE A 391 19.36 30.15 5.94
C ILE A 391 19.13 30.69 4.53
N GLU A 392 17.94 30.44 3.97
CA GLU A 392 17.65 30.78 2.57
C GLU A 392 17.46 32.29 2.36
N ASN A 393 16.86 32.99 3.34
CA ASN A 393 16.70 34.44 3.33
C ASN A 393 16.94 35.03 4.73
N GLU A 394 18.19 35.42 5.01
CA GLU A 394 18.59 35.98 6.31
C GLU A 394 17.91 37.34 6.58
N GLN A 395 17.76 38.19 5.57
CA GLN A 395 17.13 39.51 5.74
C GLN A 395 15.65 39.43 6.10
N GLU A 396 14.93 38.43 5.56
CA GLU A 396 13.54 38.17 5.91
C GLU A 396 13.42 37.53 7.29
N LEU A 397 14.27 36.54 7.60
CA LEU A 397 14.33 35.93 8.93
C LEU A 397 14.65 36.97 10.03
N LEU A 398 15.49 37.96 9.73
CA LEU A 398 15.79 39.11 10.61
C LEU A 398 14.56 39.99 10.84
N LYS A 399 13.86 40.41 9.78
CA LYS A 399 12.62 41.21 9.89
C LYS A 399 11.55 40.46 10.71
N VAL A 400 11.44 39.15 10.47
CA VAL A 400 10.51 38.22 11.12
C VAL A 400 10.86 37.98 12.59
N SER A 401 12.14 37.88 12.95
CA SER A 401 12.60 37.58 14.32
C SER A 401 12.81 38.84 15.17
N GLY A 402 12.98 40.01 14.55
CA GLY A 402 13.18 41.30 15.23
C GLY A 402 11.89 41.97 15.73
N GLY A 403 10.73 41.74 15.10
CA GLY A 403 9.45 42.36 15.46
C GLY A 403 8.84 41.79 16.76
N ASN A 404 8.07 42.58 17.52
CA ASN A 404 7.69 42.31 18.93
C ASN A 404 6.71 41.13 19.18
N ARG A 405 6.55 40.19 18.23
CA ARG A 405 5.67 39.00 18.30
C ARG A 405 6.52 37.73 18.42
N GLY A 406 6.00 36.67 19.04
CA GLY A 406 6.70 35.38 19.06
C GLY A 406 6.71 34.70 17.69
N THR A 407 7.79 33.97 17.38
CA THR A 407 7.99 33.25 16.10
C THR A 407 7.84 31.74 16.27
N ILE A 408 7.23 31.07 15.30
CA ILE A 408 7.02 29.60 15.32
C ILE A 408 8.00 28.95 14.34
N PHE A 409 8.99 28.23 14.85
CA PHE A 409 9.86 27.36 14.04
C PHE A 409 9.21 25.97 13.90
N ALA A 410 8.67 25.68 12.72
CA ALA A 410 8.06 24.40 12.37
C ALA A 410 9.14 23.48 11.78
N MET A 411 9.75 22.65 12.62
CA MET A 411 10.87 21.77 12.26
C MET A 411 10.39 20.41 11.78
N GLU A 412 10.89 19.95 10.64
CA GLU A 412 10.56 18.64 10.08
C GLU A 412 11.83 17.93 9.54
N PRO A 413 11.90 16.59 9.49
CA PRO A 413 10.94 15.61 10.00
C PRO A 413 11.19 15.22 11.47
N HIS A 414 10.29 14.44 12.07
CA HIS A 414 10.52 13.78 13.35
C HIS A 414 11.47 12.57 13.24
N ASP A 415 12.48 12.49 14.11
CA ASP A 415 13.28 11.28 14.35
C ASP A 415 12.83 10.53 15.63
N VAL A 416 13.25 9.27 15.78
CA VAL A 416 12.89 8.36 16.90
C VAL A 416 13.17 8.99 18.26
N ILE A 417 14.32 9.63 18.40
CA ILE A 417 14.61 10.58 19.47
C ILE A 417 14.92 11.89 18.73
N PRO A 418 14.21 13.01 18.99
CA PRO A 418 14.41 14.24 18.24
C PRO A 418 15.71 14.93 18.68
N ILE A 419 16.87 14.32 18.41
CA ILE A 419 18.19 14.84 18.82
C ILE A 419 18.46 16.16 18.12
N ALA A 420 18.04 16.32 16.85
CA ALA A 420 18.06 17.60 16.17
C ALA A 420 17.31 18.72 16.93
N ALA A 421 16.32 18.42 17.78
CA ALA A 421 15.66 19.42 18.63
C ALA A 421 16.56 19.93 19.76
N PHE A 422 17.26 19.01 20.44
CA PHE A 422 18.28 19.37 21.45
C PHE A 422 19.45 20.12 20.78
N SER A 423 19.89 19.65 19.62
CA SER A 423 20.90 20.30 18.79
C SER A 423 20.38 21.55 18.03
N PHE A 424 19.11 21.93 18.19
CA PHE A 424 18.57 23.13 17.54
C PHE A 424 18.90 24.40 18.32
N SER A 425 19.15 24.30 19.63
CA SER A 425 19.48 25.47 20.45
C SER A 425 20.78 26.21 20.01
N PRO A 426 21.88 25.52 19.61
CA PRO A 426 23.05 26.16 19.01
C PRO A 426 22.85 26.64 17.58
N VAL A 427 21.85 26.11 16.86
CA VAL A 427 21.48 26.58 15.52
C VAL A 427 20.69 27.89 15.60
N ILE A 428 19.74 27.98 16.54
CA ILE A 428 18.93 29.18 16.76
C ILE A 428 19.72 30.33 17.37
N SER A 429 20.70 30.07 18.25
CA SER A 429 21.57 31.13 18.79
C SER A 429 22.49 31.79 17.74
N ARG A 430 22.46 31.32 16.48
CA ARG A 430 23.08 31.95 15.31
C ARG A 430 22.09 32.77 14.47
N ILE A 431 20.79 32.73 14.78
CA ILE A 431 19.78 33.63 14.19
C ILE A 431 19.89 34.97 14.94
N PRO A 432 20.18 36.10 14.28
CA PRO A 432 20.47 37.33 15.02
C PRO A 432 19.20 37.96 15.62
N GLY A 433 19.36 38.58 16.79
CA GLY A 433 18.27 39.13 17.60
C GLY A 433 17.76 38.17 18.68
N ASP A 434 18.67 37.61 19.50
CA ASP A 434 18.44 36.50 20.45
C ASP A 434 17.10 36.57 21.19
N ARG A 435 16.29 35.52 20.98
CA ARG A 435 15.09 35.21 21.73
C ARG A 435 15.02 33.74 22.14
N ASN A 436 15.88 33.32 23.08
CA ASN A 436 15.68 32.18 23.99
C ASN A 436 14.53 31.20 23.59
N VAL A 437 14.74 30.43 22.52
CA VAL A 437 13.71 29.54 21.97
C VAL A 437 13.52 28.34 22.88
N CYS A 438 12.26 28.00 23.10
CA CYS A 438 11.88 26.78 23.81
C CYS A 438 11.41 25.75 22.80
N PHE A 439 11.90 24.51 22.91
CA PHE A 439 11.39 23.40 22.12
C PHE A 439 10.16 22.78 22.80
N LEU A 440 9.08 22.60 22.05
CA LEU A 440 7.85 21.98 22.54
C LEU A 440 7.82 20.49 22.18
N VAL A 441 7.60 19.65 23.18
CA VAL A 441 7.69 18.19 23.10
C VAL A 441 6.38 17.56 23.54
N SER A 442 6.04 16.39 22.99
CA SER A 442 4.84 15.62 23.32
C SER A 442 4.56 15.59 24.82
N SER A 443 3.40 16.09 25.25
CA SER A 443 3.01 16.20 26.66
C SER A 443 2.94 14.86 27.40
N GLY A 444 2.93 13.73 26.67
CA GLY A 444 3.09 12.39 27.23
C GLY A 444 4.48 12.14 27.85
N VAL A 445 5.54 12.77 27.33
CA VAL A 445 6.92 12.64 27.88
C VAL A 445 6.99 13.23 29.28
N PHE A 446 6.29 14.33 29.54
CA PHE A 446 6.22 14.97 30.85
C PHE A 446 5.36 14.20 31.88
N ARG A 447 4.63 13.15 31.47
CA ARG A 447 3.91 12.24 32.37
C ARG A 447 4.80 11.12 32.91
N LEU A 448 5.96 10.86 32.28
CA LEU A 448 6.88 9.81 32.71
C LEU A 448 7.89 10.38 33.74
N PRO A 449 8.09 9.71 34.89
CA PRO A 449 9.16 10.08 35.82
C PRO A 449 10.53 9.93 35.14
N PHE A 450 11.55 10.60 35.67
CA PHE A 450 12.89 10.76 35.08
C PHE A 450 12.90 11.54 33.75
N LEU A 451 12.16 11.11 32.71
CA LEU A 451 12.08 11.83 31.44
C LEU A 451 11.52 13.26 31.59
N ARG A 452 10.50 13.47 32.44
CA ARG A 452 10.02 14.81 32.81
C ARG A 452 11.16 15.72 33.29
N GLN A 453 12.11 15.19 34.07
CA GLN A 453 13.23 15.96 34.61
C GLN A 453 14.22 16.31 33.50
N ILE A 454 14.65 15.33 32.69
CA ILE A 454 15.59 15.53 31.58
C ILE A 454 15.08 16.59 30.59
N TYR A 455 13.83 16.50 30.15
CA TYR A 455 13.27 17.47 29.20
C TYR A 455 13.07 18.86 29.82
N SER A 456 12.76 18.94 31.13
CA SER A 456 12.72 20.23 31.84
C SER A 456 14.11 20.85 32.00
N TRP A 457 15.15 20.05 32.27
CA TRP A 457 16.55 20.50 32.35
C TRP A 457 17.13 20.90 30.99
N ALA A 458 16.61 20.34 29.89
CA ALA A 458 16.88 20.79 28.53
C ALA A 458 16.11 22.07 28.13
N GLY A 459 15.29 22.63 29.02
CA GLY A 459 14.51 23.85 28.74
C GLY A 459 13.29 23.63 27.81
N SER A 460 12.88 22.39 27.60
CA SER A 460 11.71 22.04 26.79
C SER A 460 10.41 22.16 27.59
N LEU A 461 9.30 22.42 26.91
CA LEU A 461 7.95 22.51 27.48
C LEU A 461 6.97 21.55 26.78
N PRO A 462 5.81 21.23 27.36
CA PRO A 462 4.77 20.46 26.70
C PRO A 462 4.21 21.16 25.44
N VAL A 463 3.85 20.37 24.42
CA VAL A 463 3.19 20.87 23.21
C VAL A 463 1.67 20.86 23.38
N ASP A 464 1.16 21.90 24.03
CA ASP A 464 -0.27 22.17 24.23
C ASP A 464 -0.64 23.60 23.82
N LYS A 465 -1.95 23.88 23.69
CA LYS A 465 -2.45 25.19 23.21
C LYS A 465 -2.10 26.36 24.15
N GLU A 466 -2.10 26.14 25.46
CA GLU A 466 -1.90 27.18 26.46
C GLU A 466 -0.43 27.60 26.51
N THR A 467 0.47 26.62 26.57
CA THR A 467 1.93 26.82 26.44
C THR A 467 2.27 27.54 25.14
N PHE A 468 1.66 27.14 24.02
CA PHE A 468 1.90 27.74 22.70
C PHE A 468 1.47 29.22 22.66
N LEU A 469 0.24 29.54 23.09
CA LEU A 469 -0.25 30.91 23.11
C LEU A 469 0.50 31.80 24.12
N SER A 470 0.79 31.28 25.32
CA SER A 470 1.54 31.99 26.36
C SER A 470 2.95 32.39 25.88
N ARG A 471 3.66 31.49 25.19
CA ARG A 471 4.97 31.79 24.58
C ARG A 471 4.87 32.88 23.51
N LEU A 472 3.93 32.77 22.58
CA LEU A 472 3.81 33.70 21.44
C LEU A 472 3.37 35.10 21.87
N ASN A 473 2.39 35.20 22.77
CA ASN A 473 1.91 36.46 23.33
C ASN A 473 3.00 37.18 24.14
N ALA A 474 3.90 36.43 24.80
CA ALA A 474 5.05 36.99 25.50
C ALA A 474 6.22 37.39 24.56
N GLY A 475 6.00 37.45 23.24
CA GLY A 475 7.02 37.80 22.23
C GLY A 475 8.08 36.71 21.98
N LYS A 476 7.96 35.54 22.63
CA LYS A 476 9.01 34.52 22.68
C LYS A 476 8.83 33.51 21.56
N ALA A 477 9.91 33.26 20.83
CA ALA A 477 9.89 32.25 19.77
C ALA A 477 9.89 30.81 20.35
N LEU A 478 9.34 29.86 19.60
CA LEU A 478 9.21 28.45 19.97
C LEU A 478 9.55 27.56 18.77
N ALA A 479 10.07 26.36 19.03
CA ALA A 479 10.34 25.35 18.01
C ALA A 479 9.60 24.05 18.36
N PHE A 480 9.10 23.33 17.36
CA PHE A 480 8.42 22.06 17.56
C PHE A 480 8.36 21.26 16.25
N VAL A 481 7.95 19.99 16.31
CA VAL A 481 7.74 19.14 15.13
C VAL A 481 6.24 18.96 14.86
N PRO A 482 5.66 19.63 13.84
CA PRO A 482 4.22 19.54 13.55
C PRO A 482 3.69 18.13 13.31
N GLY A 483 4.41 17.28 12.57
CA GLY A 483 4.01 15.89 12.36
C GLY A 483 3.88 15.09 13.66
N GLY A 484 4.78 15.33 14.61
CA GLY A 484 4.80 14.69 15.93
C GLY A 484 5.03 13.18 15.87
N VAL A 485 4.52 12.46 16.88
CA VAL A 485 4.67 10.99 17.03
C VAL A 485 4.17 10.20 15.81
N HIS A 486 3.28 10.75 14.98
CA HIS A 486 2.80 10.06 13.77
C HIS A 486 3.91 9.83 12.74
N GLU A 487 4.89 10.73 12.63
CA GLU A 487 6.02 10.54 11.72
C GLU A 487 6.98 9.47 12.26
N ILE A 488 7.21 9.43 13.58
CA ILE A 488 7.98 8.34 14.23
C ILE A 488 7.39 6.97 13.87
N LEU A 489 6.05 6.86 13.92
CA LEU A 489 5.32 5.64 13.58
C LEU A 489 5.38 5.29 12.08
N MET A 490 5.77 6.24 11.22
CA MET A 490 5.96 6.06 9.77
C MET A 490 7.44 5.86 9.38
N LEU A 491 8.38 5.82 10.34
CA LEU A 491 9.80 5.58 10.07
C LEU A 491 10.08 4.15 9.59
N ASN A 492 10.35 4.01 8.28
CA ASN A 492 10.58 2.71 7.66
C ASN A 492 12.05 2.24 7.81
N LYS A 493 12.30 1.33 8.77
CA LYS A 493 13.62 0.71 9.00
C LYS A 493 14.24 0.03 7.76
N LYS A 494 13.43 -0.39 6.76
CA LYS A 494 13.94 -0.99 5.51
C LYS A 494 14.26 0.02 4.41
N LYS A 495 13.94 1.30 4.63
CA LYS A 495 14.26 2.40 3.73
C LYS A 495 14.71 3.63 4.55
N PRO A 496 15.91 3.62 5.16
CA PRO A 496 16.36 4.69 6.06
C PRO A 496 16.50 6.07 5.38
N ARG A 497 16.41 6.16 4.05
CA ARG A 497 16.43 7.42 3.28
C ARG A 497 15.05 7.95 2.87
N ASP A 498 13.96 7.20 3.08
CA ASP A 498 12.60 7.66 2.79
C ASP A 498 12.12 8.61 3.89
N LEU A 499 11.84 9.86 3.53
CA LEU A 499 11.40 10.93 4.45
C LEU A 499 9.88 11.10 4.36
N VAL A 500 9.21 11.16 5.52
CA VAL A 500 7.74 11.20 5.63
C VAL A 500 7.34 12.42 6.45
N LEU A 501 6.42 13.22 5.92
CA LEU A 501 5.86 14.41 6.58
C LEU A 501 4.35 14.27 6.81
N TYR A 502 3.88 14.56 8.02
CA TYR A 502 2.47 14.45 8.43
C TYR A 502 1.78 15.82 8.51
N LEU A 503 2.08 16.73 7.59
CA LEU A 503 1.62 18.13 7.64
C LEU A 503 0.14 18.34 7.28
N ARG A 504 -0.43 17.57 6.35
CA ARG A 504 -1.74 17.86 5.70
C ARG A 504 -2.89 18.11 6.68
N ASN A 505 -2.90 17.41 7.80
CA ASN A 505 -3.95 17.48 8.83
C ASN A 505 -3.54 18.31 10.07
N ARG A 506 -2.28 18.75 10.18
CA ARG A 506 -1.71 19.43 11.37
C ARG A 506 -1.97 20.94 11.39
N LYS A 507 -3.16 21.37 10.95
CA LYS A 507 -3.54 22.81 10.84
C LYS A 507 -3.66 23.56 12.19
N GLY A 508 -3.43 22.89 13.32
CA GLY A 508 -3.58 23.46 14.66
C GLY A 508 -2.65 24.66 14.92
N PHE A 509 -1.35 24.50 14.70
CA PHE A 509 -0.37 25.58 14.92
C PHE A 509 -0.60 26.77 13.99
N ILE A 510 -1.05 26.53 12.75
CA ILE A 510 -1.39 27.58 11.79
C ILE A 510 -2.55 28.44 12.31
N LYS A 511 -3.57 27.83 12.93
CA LYS A 511 -4.64 28.60 13.58
C LYS A 511 -4.13 29.46 14.74
N LEU A 512 -3.17 28.97 15.53
CA LEU A 512 -2.57 29.73 16.64
C LEU A 512 -1.67 30.88 16.13
N ALA A 513 -0.93 30.64 15.05
CA ALA A 513 -0.12 31.65 14.36
C ALA A 513 -0.98 32.82 13.86
N LEU A 514 -2.09 32.50 13.18
CA LEU A 514 -3.06 33.49 12.70
C LEU A 514 -3.73 34.25 13.86
N GLN A 515 -4.02 33.57 14.98
CA GLN A 515 -4.63 34.21 16.17
C GLN A 515 -3.69 35.19 16.90
N THR A 516 -2.38 34.96 16.85
CA THR A 516 -1.37 35.78 17.54
C THR A 516 -0.66 36.76 16.60
N GLY A 517 -0.97 36.72 15.30
CA GLY A 517 -0.21 37.43 14.26
C GLY A 517 1.25 36.98 14.16
N SER A 518 1.56 35.77 14.66
CA SER A 518 2.90 35.22 14.76
C SER A 518 3.38 34.62 13.43
N PRO A 519 4.60 34.96 12.99
CA PRO A 519 5.19 34.35 11.80
C PRO A 519 5.54 32.87 12.02
N ILE A 520 5.40 32.07 10.97
CA ILE A 520 5.86 30.69 10.90
C ILE A 520 7.11 30.65 10.02
N VAL A 521 8.20 30.13 10.58
CA VAL A 521 9.43 29.80 9.84
C VAL A 521 9.45 28.29 9.62
N PRO A 522 9.35 27.80 8.37
CA PRO A 522 9.59 26.39 8.09
C PRO A 522 11.07 26.06 8.31
N VAL A 523 11.35 24.90 8.91
CA VAL A 523 12.71 24.40 9.14
C VAL A 523 12.76 22.96 8.66
N PHE A 524 13.76 22.63 7.85
CA PHE A 524 13.97 21.27 7.36
C PHE A 524 15.33 20.74 7.79
N VAL A 525 15.37 19.50 8.30
CA VAL A 525 16.59 18.87 8.83
C VAL A 525 16.96 17.64 8.02
N TYR A 526 18.06 17.75 7.28
CA TYR A 526 18.60 16.67 6.45
C TYR A 526 19.46 15.69 7.26
N HIS A 527 19.64 14.47 6.74
CA HIS A 527 20.55 13.43 7.28
C HIS A 527 20.29 12.96 8.73
N LEU A 528 19.06 13.17 9.23
CA LEU A 528 18.64 12.90 10.62
C LEU A 528 18.59 11.41 11.06
N ARG A 529 19.15 10.47 10.28
CA ARG A 529 18.88 9.03 10.42
C ARG A 529 20.13 8.28 10.86
N TRP A 530 20.05 7.62 12.01
CA TRP A 530 21.05 6.67 12.48
C TRP A 530 21.27 5.52 11.47
N GLU A 531 22.53 5.25 11.14
CA GLU A 531 22.93 3.96 10.58
C GLU A 531 23.18 3.00 11.76
N LEU A 532 22.33 1.96 11.86
CA LEU A 532 22.27 0.91 12.89
C LEU A 532 22.06 -0.45 12.22
#